data_AF-A0A1N7QI35-F1
#
_entry.id   AF-A0A1N7QI35-F1
#
_cell.length_a   1.000
_cell.length_b   1.000
_cell.length_c   1.000
_cell.angle_alpha   90.00
_cell.angle_beta   90.00
_cell.angle_gamma   90.00
#
_symmetry.space_group_name_H-M   'P 1'
#
loop_
_entity.id
_entity.type
_entity.pdbx_description
1 polymer ?
#
loop_
_entity_poly.entity_id
_entity_poly.type
_entity_poly.pdbx_seq_one_letter_code
_entity_poly.pdbx_strand_id
1 'polypeptide(L)'
;MTTQKYTRKIAATPMPAQLERAAIVLRYGADFAATGRAAGLAEKVGDAMRHIETLAAHGFLGLRGLACHAEPLPERAGVALHLQSPSSLPPDLLVISTRIAVGLHNADPAGYARLLDALDGDAAQARALWSGVDFETAVAGVELHGAGNGPAQPFDPFWLGGAAGEVWQGERLEIPGCAKAMPGSDLEDALLLASAFGAFWPLGQDAEHELGDEEYFTDGDDLILADASFEAASLRAILTCLGVSPVPEPLGLER
;
A
#
# COMPACT_ATOMS: atom_id res chain seq x y z
N MET A 1 -6.09 -18.46 -6.16
CA MET A 1 -6.30 -18.68 -4.69
C MET A 1 -5.88 -17.46 -3.85
N THR A 2 -5.41 -16.39 -4.47
CA THR A 2 -4.66 -15.26 -3.90
C THR A 2 -5.52 -14.23 -3.16
N THR A 3 -6.71 -13.90 -3.66
CA THR A 3 -7.61 -12.90 -3.02
C THR A 3 -8.37 -13.44 -1.79
N GLN A 4 -8.58 -14.76 -1.70
CA GLN A 4 -9.42 -15.37 -0.66
C GLN A 4 -8.85 -15.25 0.75
N LYS A 5 -7.51 -15.19 0.92
CA LYS A 5 -6.91 -15.03 2.25
C LYS A 5 -7.14 -13.62 2.82
N TYR A 6 -7.19 -12.60 1.97
CA TYR A 6 -7.44 -11.22 2.39
C TYR A 6 -8.91 -10.99 2.71
N THR A 7 -9.82 -11.43 1.84
CA THR A 7 -11.28 -11.26 2.03
C THR A 7 -11.81 -11.94 3.29
N ARG A 8 -11.18 -13.01 3.76
CA ARG A 8 -11.56 -13.68 5.02
C ARG A 8 -11.11 -12.96 6.28
N LYS A 9 -10.09 -12.09 6.19
CA LYS A 9 -9.44 -11.45 7.35
C LYS A 9 -9.71 -9.96 7.45
N ILE A 10 -9.98 -9.29 6.33
CA ILE A 10 -10.27 -7.86 6.29
C ILE A 10 -11.77 -7.66 6.53
N ALA A 11 -12.09 -6.97 7.61
CA ALA A 11 -13.44 -6.54 7.96
C ALA A 11 -13.49 -5.02 8.02
N ALA A 12 -14.44 -4.42 7.33
CA ALA A 12 -14.68 -2.99 7.37
C ALA A 12 -16.08 -2.70 7.91
N THR A 13 -16.16 -1.65 8.73
CA THR A 13 -17.44 -1.04 9.09
C THR A 13 -17.87 -0.03 8.02
N PRO A 14 -19.17 0.26 7.88
CA PRO A 14 -19.62 1.37 7.04
C PRO A 14 -18.92 2.68 7.43
N MET A 15 -18.45 3.43 6.43
CA MET A 15 -17.67 4.65 6.64
C MET A 15 -18.56 5.89 6.59
N PRO A 16 -18.33 6.91 7.44
CA PRO A 16 -19.06 8.17 7.35
C PRO A 16 -18.81 8.86 5.99
N ALA A 17 -19.83 9.53 5.46
CA ALA A 17 -19.73 10.26 4.19
C ALA A 17 -18.62 11.34 4.20
N GLN A 18 -18.35 11.94 5.35
CA GLN A 18 -17.20 12.80 5.59
C GLN A 18 -16.29 12.13 6.60
N LEU A 19 -15.32 11.36 6.10
CA LEU A 19 -14.32 10.71 6.93
C LEU A 19 -13.28 11.76 7.38
N GLU A 20 -12.95 11.78 8.68
CA GLU A 20 -11.99 12.72 9.28
C GLU A 20 -10.84 11.96 9.96
N ARG A 21 -11.16 10.80 10.53
CA ARG A 21 -10.21 9.90 11.19
C ARG A 21 -10.50 8.47 10.77
N ALA A 22 -9.45 7.68 10.59
CA ALA A 22 -9.58 6.25 10.34
C ALA A 22 -8.55 5.46 11.14
N ALA A 23 -8.85 4.21 11.42
CA ALA A 23 -7.92 3.28 12.05
C ALA A 23 -7.93 1.93 11.33
N ILE A 24 -6.74 1.38 11.10
CA ILE A 24 -6.49 0.03 10.60
C ILE A 24 -5.91 -0.76 11.76
N VAL A 25 -6.64 -1.76 12.25
CA VAL A 25 -6.21 -2.59 13.37
C VAL A 25 -5.84 -3.97 12.86
N LEU A 26 -4.56 -4.30 12.87
CA LEU A 26 -4.06 -5.64 12.60
C LEU A 26 -3.99 -6.42 13.90
N ARG A 27 -4.69 -7.54 13.98
CA ARG A 27 -4.63 -8.49 15.10
C ARG A 27 -3.79 -9.68 14.67
N TYR A 28 -2.84 -10.09 15.50
CA TYR A 28 -1.99 -11.25 15.26
C TYR A 28 -2.59 -12.53 15.86
N GLY A 29 -2.23 -13.67 15.26
CA GLY A 29 -2.44 -14.97 15.87
C GLY A 29 -1.60 -15.12 17.14
N ALA A 30 -2.05 -15.96 18.07
CA ALA A 30 -1.41 -16.14 19.38
C ALA A 30 0.09 -16.48 19.27
N ASP A 31 0.46 -17.36 18.34
CA ASP A 31 1.84 -17.79 18.13
C ASP A 31 2.73 -16.64 17.65
N PHE A 32 2.24 -15.82 16.72
CA PHE A 32 2.99 -14.67 16.23
C PHE A 32 3.06 -13.55 17.28
N ALA A 33 1.98 -13.32 18.02
CA ALA A 33 1.96 -12.36 19.12
C ALA A 33 3.01 -12.67 20.20
N ALA A 34 3.21 -13.96 20.51
CA ALA A 34 4.22 -14.42 21.47
C ALA A 34 5.67 -14.08 21.07
N THR A 35 5.91 -13.74 19.79
CA THR A 35 7.24 -13.28 19.34
C THR A 35 7.59 -11.87 19.84
N GLY A 36 6.62 -11.09 20.34
CA GLY A 36 6.86 -9.75 20.86
C GLY A 36 7.23 -8.70 19.80
N ARG A 37 7.01 -8.98 18.51
CA ARG A 37 7.46 -8.14 17.38
C ARG A 37 6.56 -6.93 17.08
N ALA A 38 5.46 -6.76 17.79
CA ALA A 38 4.45 -5.73 17.50
C ALA A 38 5.02 -4.30 17.49
N ALA A 39 5.92 -3.96 18.41
CA ALA A 39 6.50 -2.62 18.46
C ALA A 39 7.34 -2.30 17.21
N GLY A 40 8.22 -3.23 16.80
CA GLY A 40 9.02 -3.04 15.58
C GLY A 40 8.18 -3.07 14.29
N LEU A 41 7.04 -3.77 14.28
CA LEU A 41 6.11 -3.72 13.16
C LEU A 41 5.31 -2.41 13.11
N ALA A 42 4.91 -1.87 14.27
CA ALA A 42 4.30 -0.54 14.33
C ALA A 42 5.25 0.53 13.81
N GLU A 43 6.53 0.47 14.19
CA GLU A 43 7.57 1.37 13.67
C GLU A 43 7.68 1.26 12.14
N LYS A 44 7.81 0.04 11.59
CA LYS A 44 7.87 -0.17 10.13
C LYS A 44 6.64 0.36 9.40
N VAL A 45 5.44 0.16 9.96
CA VAL A 45 4.20 0.70 9.37
C VAL A 45 4.22 2.23 9.42
N GLY A 46 4.62 2.84 10.53
CA GLY A 46 4.78 4.28 10.65
C GLY A 46 5.79 4.84 9.65
N ASP A 47 6.92 4.15 9.48
CA ASP A 47 7.97 4.49 8.53
C ASP A 47 7.47 4.49 7.09
N ALA A 48 6.75 3.42 6.69
CA ALA A 48 6.14 3.32 5.37
C ALA A 48 5.12 4.44 5.11
N MET A 49 4.32 4.80 6.12
CA MET A 49 3.33 5.86 5.99
C MET A 49 3.93 7.26 5.84
N ARG A 50 5.20 7.50 6.22
CA ARG A 50 5.88 8.78 5.95
C ARG A 50 6.02 9.07 4.45
N HIS A 51 6.12 8.03 3.63
CA HIS A 51 6.11 8.20 2.17
C HIS A 51 4.74 8.68 1.70
N ILE A 52 3.65 8.13 2.24
CA ILE A 52 2.30 8.61 1.94
C ILE A 52 2.06 10.03 2.46
N GLU A 53 2.59 10.42 3.61
CA GLU A 53 2.56 11.82 4.09
C GLU A 53 3.30 12.75 3.12
N THR A 54 4.44 12.31 2.58
CA THR A 54 5.21 13.05 1.56
C THR A 54 4.40 13.22 0.27
N LEU A 55 3.74 12.16 -0.22
CA LEU A 55 2.85 12.24 -1.37
C LEU A 55 1.65 13.16 -1.10
N ALA A 56 1.04 13.05 0.09
CA ALA A 56 -0.08 13.90 0.49
C ALA A 56 0.31 15.39 0.56
N ALA A 57 1.55 15.72 0.95
CA ALA A 57 2.06 17.09 0.91
C ALA A 57 2.09 17.67 -0.52
N HIS A 58 2.18 16.81 -1.53
CA HIS A 58 2.14 17.14 -2.96
C HIS A 58 0.74 17.01 -3.58
N GLY A 59 -0.29 16.79 -2.76
CA GLY A 59 -1.68 16.77 -3.23
C GLY A 59 -2.15 15.40 -3.73
N PHE A 60 -1.44 14.32 -3.40
CA PHE A 60 -1.92 12.96 -3.63
C PHE A 60 -3.33 12.75 -3.04
N LEU A 61 -4.26 12.23 -3.84
CA LEU A 61 -5.70 12.12 -3.51
C LEU A 61 -6.37 13.44 -3.07
N GLY A 62 -5.80 14.59 -3.48
CA GLY A 62 -6.28 15.92 -3.07
C GLY A 62 -6.08 16.23 -1.59
N LEU A 63 -5.29 15.43 -0.87
CA LEU A 63 -5.04 15.60 0.56
C LEU A 63 -4.12 16.79 0.83
N ARG A 64 -4.26 17.36 2.03
CA ARG A 64 -3.31 18.27 2.65
C ARG A 64 -3.32 18.08 4.16
N GLY A 65 -2.15 18.04 4.78
CA GLY A 65 -2.02 17.92 6.24
C GLY A 65 -2.45 16.56 6.79
N LEU A 66 -2.16 15.48 6.05
CA LEU A 66 -2.29 14.12 6.55
C LEU A 66 -1.31 13.92 7.72
N ALA A 67 -1.79 13.32 8.79
CA ALA A 67 -0.94 12.76 9.84
C ALA A 67 -1.26 11.29 10.05
N CYS A 68 -0.23 10.47 10.12
CA CYS A 68 -0.28 9.04 10.31
C CYS A 68 0.49 8.66 11.58
N HIS A 69 -0.05 7.73 12.36
CA HIS A 69 0.65 7.20 13.53
C HIS A 69 0.34 5.73 13.71
N ALA A 70 1.38 4.92 13.87
CA ALA A 70 1.24 3.51 14.18
C ALA A 70 1.68 3.22 15.61
N GLU A 71 0.92 2.40 16.33
CA GLU A 71 1.22 1.98 17.70
C GLU A 71 1.02 0.47 17.88
N PRO A 72 1.82 -0.19 18.73
CA PRO A 72 1.55 -1.55 19.13
C PRO A 72 0.30 -1.61 20.01
N LEU A 73 -0.45 -2.70 19.91
CA LEU A 73 -1.59 -3.02 20.76
C LEU A 73 -1.30 -4.27 21.60
N PRO A 74 -0.65 -4.14 22.77
CA PRO A 74 -0.25 -5.28 23.59
C PRO A 74 -1.46 -6.12 24.04
N GLU A 75 -2.55 -5.46 24.43
CA GLU A 75 -3.77 -6.11 24.91
C GLU A 75 -4.56 -6.82 23.80
N ARG A 76 -4.37 -6.40 22.55
CA ARG A 76 -5.04 -6.98 21.37
C ARG A 76 -4.09 -7.79 20.49
N ALA A 77 -2.87 -8.01 20.96
CA ALA A 77 -1.83 -8.73 20.25
C ALA A 77 -1.67 -8.23 18.80
N GLY A 78 -1.42 -6.94 18.60
CA GLY A 78 -1.52 -6.35 17.27
C GLY A 78 -0.83 -5.00 17.07
N VAL A 79 -1.19 -4.33 15.99
CA VAL A 79 -0.77 -2.97 15.63
C VAL A 79 -2.00 -2.18 15.18
N ALA A 80 -2.10 -0.91 15.61
CA ALA A 80 -3.05 0.04 15.06
C ALA A 80 -2.30 1.08 14.23
N LEU A 81 -2.78 1.35 13.02
CA LEU A 81 -2.41 2.52 12.23
C LEU A 81 -3.58 3.51 12.24
N HIS A 82 -3.33 4.72 12.73
CA HIS A 82 -4.27 5.82 12.79
C HIS A 82 -3.97 6.84 11.71
N LEU A 83 -5.02 7.28 11.02
CA LEU A 83 -4.98 8.30 9.98
C LEU A 83 -5.86 9.48 10.43
N GLN A 84 -5.38 10.70 10.25
CA GLN A 84 -6.17 11.91 10.52
C GLN A 84 -5.86 13.02 9.51
N SER A 85 -6.88 13.80 9.16
CA SER A 85 -6.75 14.99 8.32
C SER A 85 -7.66 16.10 8.87
N PRO A 86 -7.21 17.37 8.87
CA PRO A 86 -8.00 18.48 9.37
C PRO A 86 -9.19 18.85 8.47
N SER A 87 -9.22 18.40 7.21
CA SER A 87 -10.28 18.70 6.25
C SER A 87 -11.20 17.51 6.04
N SER A 88 -10.66 16.45 5.44
CA SER A 88 -11.29 15.15 5.24
C SER A 88 -10.24 14.14 4.79
N LEU A 89 -10.44 12.88 5.12
CA LEU A 89 -9.71 11.73 4.59
C LEU A 89 -10.49 11.16 3.40
N PRO A 90 -9.90 11.07 2.20
CA PRO A 90 -10.52 10.33 1.11
C PRO A 90 -10.56 8.84 1.48
N PRO A 91 -11.67 8.13 1.26
CA PRO A 91 -11.77 6.70 1.53
C PRO A 91 -10.67 5.87 0.84
N ASP A 92 -10.23 6.31 -0.34
CA ASP A 92 -9.14 5.71 -1.09
C ASP A 92 -7.81 5.66 -0.32
N LEU A 93 -7.56 6.63 0.56
CA LEU A 93 -6.37 6.59 1.42
C LEU A 93 -6.43 5.41 2.40
N LEU A 94 -7.62 5.06 2.90
CA LEU A 94 -7.80 3.91 3.78
C LEU A 94 -7.52 2.61 3.04
N VAL A 95 -7.87 2.51 1.75
CA VAL A 95 -7.52 1.37 0.89
C VAL A 95 -6.01 1.27 0.73
N ILE A 96 -5.33 2.36 0.36
CA ILE A 96 -3.86 2.41 0.19
C ILE A 96 -3.14 2.05 1.49
N SER A 97 -3.56 2.64 2.61
CA SER A 97 -2.97 2.40 3.93
C SER A 97 -3.18 0.94 4.37
N THR A 98 -4.33 0.35 4.01
CA THR A 98 -4.60 -1.08 4.26
C THR A 98 -3.66 -1.96 3.44
N ARG A 99 -3.42 -1.60 2.17
CA ARG A 99 -2.46 -2.32 1.31
C ARG A 99 -1.06 -2.30 1.88
N ILE A 100 -0.57 -1.14 2.29
CA ILE A 100 0.74 -0.98 2.94
C ILE A 100 0.85 -1.84 4.19
N ALA A 101 -0.15 -1.75 5.07
CA ALA A 101 -0.18 -2.53 6.30
C ALA A 101 -0.19 -4.04 6.00
N VAL A 102 -0.93 -4.49 5.00
CA VAL A 102 -0.94 -5.90 4.59
C VAL A 102 0.37 -6.31 3.93
N GLY A 103 0.94 -5.50 3.05
CA GLY A 103 2.19 -5.75 2.33
C GLY A 103 3.37 -5.94 3.28
N LEU A 104 3.49 -5.08 4.29
CA LEU A 104 4.48 -5.23 5.37
C LEU A 104 4.31 -6.52 6.19
N HIS A 105 3.12 -7.12 6.17
CA HIS A 105 2.81 -8.37 6.84
C HIS A 105 2.72 -9.56 5.89
N ASN A 106 3.09 -9.41 4.61
CA ASN A 106 2.94 -10.43 3.58
C ASN A 106 4.23 -10.58 2.78
N ALA A 107 5.30 -10.97 3.47
CA ALA A 107 6.58 -11.25 2.86
C ALA A 107 6.48 -12.42 1.87
N ASP A 108 7.22 -12.31 0.77
CA ASP A 108 7.33 -13.36 -0.25
C ASP A 108 7.86 -14.68 0.38
N PRO A 109 7.11 -15.79 0.29
CA PRO A 109 7.55 -17.09 0.76
C PRO A 109 8.87 -17.56 0.14
N ALA A 110 9.18 -17.16 -1.10
CA ALA A 110 10.45 -17.51 -1.73
C ALA A 110 11.65 -16.84 -1.05
N GLY A 111 11.46 -15.70 -0.36
CA GLY A 111 12.48 -15.08 0.48
C GLY A 111 12.96 -15.99 1.60
N TYR A 112 12.05 -16.67 2.30
CA TYR A 112 12.42 -17.64 3.33
C TYR A 112 13.11 -18.87 2.72
N ALA A 113 12.63 -19.35 1.58
CA ALA A 113 13.25 -20.47 0.87
C ALA A 113 14.69 -20.16 0.46
N ARG A 114 14.94 -18.99 -0.14
CA ARG A 114 16.30 -18.52 -0.49
C ARG A 114 17.21 -18.42 0.73
N LEU A 115 16.70 -17.92 1.86
CA LEU A 115 17.47 -17.86 3.11
C LEU A 115 17.77 -19.26 3.65
N LEU A 116 16.81 -20.18 3.58
CA LEU A 116 16.99 -21.56 4.01
C LEU A 116 18.06 -22.27 3.17
N ASP A 117 18.01 -22.10 1.84
CA ASP A 117 19.00 -22.64 0.92
C ASP A 117 20.39 -22.06 1.16
N ALA A 118 20.48 -20.75 1.41
CA ALA A 118 21.75 -20.08 1.75
C ALA A 118 22.36 -20.54 3.08
N LEU A 119 21.57 -21.16 3.96
CA LEU A 119 21.97 -21.71 5.24
C LEU A 119 22.03 -23.25 5.23
N ASP A 120 22.21 -23.85 4.04
CA ASP A 120 22.34 -25.30 3.84
C ASP A 120 21.19 -26.13 4.45
N GLY A 121 19.98 -25.55 4.49
CA GLY A 121 18.79 -26.19 5.05
C GLY A 121 18.66 -26.08 6.58
N ASP A 122 19.47 -25.26 7.26
CA ASP A 122 19.31 -25.00 8.69
C ASP A 122 18.05 -24.16 8.97
N ALA A 123 16.92 -24.85 9.13
CA ALA A 123 15.64 -24.23 9.41
C ALA A 123 15.60 -23.49 10.77
N ALA A 124 16.43 -23.88 11.74
CA ALA A 124 16.46 -23.19 13.03
C ALA A 124 17.15 -21.83 12.90
N GLN A 125 18.29 -21.80 12.22
CA GLN A 125 19.02 -20.55 11.94
C GLN A 125 18.25 -19.66 10.97
N ALA A 126 17.67 -20.22 9.90
CA ALA A 126 16.84 -19.47 8.96
C ALA A 126 15.65 -18.80 9.65
N ARG A 127 14.95 -19.50 10.56
CA ARG A 127 13.86 -18.90 11.35
C ARG A 127 14.35 -17.81 12.31
N ALA A 128 15.53 -17.98 12.89
CA ALA A 128 16.12 -16.96 13.76
C ALA A 128 16.49 -15.67 13.02
N LEU A 129 16.89 -15.80 11.74
CA LEU A 129 17.30 -14.67 10.89
C LEU A 129 16.15 -14.09 10.05
N TRP A 130 15.13 -14.90 9.73
CA TRP A 130 14.01 -14.46 8.91
C TRP A 130 13.17 -13.41 9.63
N SER A 131 13.17 -12.20 9.09
CA SER A 131 12.38 -11.09 9.61
C SER A 131 11.09 -10.86 8.83
N GLY A 132 10.78 -11.67 7.83
CA GLY A 132 9.51 -11.60 7.12
C GLY A 132 8.34 -12.02 8.00
N VAL A 133 7.14 -11.65 7.56
CA VAL A 133 5.88 -12.00 8.18
C VAL A 133 5.00 -12.60 7.11
N ASP A 134 4.45 -13.78 7.35
CA ASP A 134 3.47 -14.40 6.46
C ASP A 134 2.07 -14.00 6.93
N PHE A 135 1.35 -13.25 6.09
CA PHE A 135 0.03 -12.72 6.41
C PHE A 135 -0.97 -13.83 6.72
N GLU A 136 -0.85 -14.98 6.05
CA GLU A 136 -1.79 -16.07 6.19
C GLU A 136 -1.70 -16.75 7.56
N THR A 137 -0.49 -16.84 8.13
CA THR A 137 -0.28 -17.51 9.41
C THR A 137 -0.15 -16.53 10.58
N ALA A 138 0.42 -15.34 10.36
CA ALA A 138 0.70 -14.37 11.41
C ALA A 138 -0.50 -13.48 11.77
N VAL A 139 -1.32 -13.08 10.79
CA VAL A 139 -2.41 -12.12 11.00
C VAL A 139 -3.72 -12.87 11.26
N ALA A 140 -4.36 -12.66 12.40
CA ALA A 140 -5.68 -13.23 12.69
C ALA A 140 -6.82 -12.44 12.04
N GLY A 141 -6.66 -11.12 11.88
CA GLY A 141 -7.65 -10.27 11.24
C GLY A 141 -7.17 -8.83 11.06
N VAL A 142 -7.82 -8.10 10.19
CA VAL A 142 -7.62 -6.67 9.93
C VAL A 142 -8.98 -5.99 10.04
N GLU A 143 -9.10 -5.01 10.92
CA GLU A 143 -10.34 -4.28 11.16
C GLU A 143 -10.18 -2.81 10.73
N LEU A 144 -11.12 -2.32 9.94
CA LEU A 144 -11.12 -0.97 9.43
C LEU A 144 -12.24 -0.16 10.08
N HIS A 145 -11.85 0.94 10.70
CA HIS A 145 -12.74 1.84 11.45
C HIS A 145 -12.64 3.26 10.89
N GLY A 146 -13.77 3.93 10.78
CA GLY A 146 -13.84 5.33 10.36
C GLY A 146 -14.66 6.16 11.34
N ALA A 147 -14.25 7.41 11.54
CA ALA A 147 -14.97 8.39 12.32
C ALA A 147 -15.02 9.73 11.57
N GLY A 148 -16.15 10.42 11.70
CA GLY A 148 -16.43 11.65 10.98
C GLY A 148 -17.94 11.92 10.94
N ASN A 149 -18.38 12.62 9.90
CA ASN A 149 -19.73 13.19 9.81
C ASN A 149 -20.56 12.59 8.65
N GLY A 150 -21.88 12.70 8.77
CA GLY A 150 -22.84 12.27 7.74
C GLY A 150 -23.24 10.78 7.83
N PRO A 151 -24.15 10.34 6.94
CA PRO A 151 -24.64 8.96 6.94
C PRO A 151 -23.53 7.98 6.59
N ALA A 152 -23.48 6.86 7.31
CA ALA A 152 -22.52 5.81 7.02
C ALA A 152 -22.87 5.06 5.73
N GLN A 153 -21.87 4.79 4.89
CA GLN A 153 -22.02 4.13 3.60
C GLN A 153 -21.19 2.84 3.56
N PRO A 154 -21.58 1.84 2.75
CA PRO A 154 -20.72 0.68 2.48
C PRO A 154 -19.34 1.11 1.99
N PHE A 155 -18.31 0.39 2.41
CA PHE A 155 -16.91 0.67 2.05
C PHE A 155 -16.27 -0.58 1.47
N ASP A 156 -15.61 -0.44 0.32
CA ASP A 156 -14.78 -1.48 -0.29
C ASP A 156 -13.32 -1.25 0.11
N PRO A 157 -12.68 -2.20 0.82
CA PRO A 157 -11.29 -2.07 1.25
C PRO A 157 -10.27 -2.57 0.20
N PHE A 158 -10.71 -3.05 -0.97
CA PHE A 158 -9.84 -3.70 -1.95
C PHE A 158 -9.50 -2.81 -3.14
N TRP A 159 -10.38 -1.88 -3.50
CA TRP A 159 -10.28 -1.08 -4.72
C TRP A 159 -10.51 0.40 -4.45
N LEU A 160 -9.73 1.24 -5.12
CA LEU A 160 -9.96 2.69 -5.12
C LEU A 160 -11.26 2.98 -5.87
N GLY A 161 -12.02 3.96 -5.39
CA GLY A 161 -13.33 4.31 -5.94
C GLY A 161 -14.46 3.33 -5.62
N GLY A 162 -14.20 2.28 -4.83
CA GLY A 162 -15.26 1.43 -4.26
C GLY A 162 -15.74 0.28 -5.14
N ALA A 163 -15.04 -0.02 -6.25
CA ALA A 163 -15.37 -1.13 -7.13
C ALA A 163 -14.13 -1.63 -7.87
N ALA A 164 -14.15 -2.90 -8.29
CA ALA A 164 -13.08 -3.49 -9.08
C ALA A 164 -12.76 -2.64 -10.32
N GLY A 165 -11.51 -2.19 -10.41
CA GLY A 165 -11.00 -1.33 -11.45
C GLY A 165 -10.08 -2.05 -12.42
N GLU A 166 -9.66 -1.31 -13.43
CA GLU A 166 -8.62 -1.75 -14.35
C GLU A 166 -7.25 -1.75 -13.66
N VAL A 167 -6.39 -2.68 -14.07
CA VAL A 167 -4.97 -2.69 -13.73
C VAL A 167 -4.16 -2.45 -15.00
N TRP A 168 -3.10 -1.67 -14.88
CA TRP A 168 -2.16 -1.36 -15.94
C TRP A 168 -0.81 -1.95 -15.59
N GLN A 169 -0.30 -2.78 -16.49
CA GLN A 169 0.98 -3.45 -16.34
C GLN A 169 1.73 -3.37 -17.66
N GLY A 170 3.05 -3.29 -17.61
CA GLY A 170 3.89 -3.41 -18.79
C GLY A 170 5.31 -2.91 -18.59
N GLU A 171 6.22 -3.44 -19.41
CA GLU A 171 7.64 -3.01 -19.46
C GLU A 171 7.78 -1.52 -19.76
N ARG A 172 6.79 -0.94 -20.45
CA ARG A 172 6.77 0.49 -20.77
C ARG A 172 5.33 1.02 -20.88
N LEU A 173 4.96 1.89 -19.95
CA LEU A 173 3.76 2.71 -20.01
C LEU A 173 4.14 4.14 -20.38
N GLU A 174 3.61 4.62 -21.50
CA GLU A 174 3.84 5.99 -21.97
C GLU A 174 2.67 6.89 -21.57
N ILE A 175 2.98 8.05 -21.01
CA ILE A 175 2.04 9.09 -20.61
C ILE A 175 2.28 10.31 -21.51
N PRO A 176 1.50 10.47 -22.60
CA PRO A 176 1.82 11.44 -23.64
C PRO A 176 1.79 12.90 -23.16
N GLY A 177 2.76 13.69 -23.60
CA GLY A 177 2.87 15.13 -23.31
C GLY A 177 3.16 15.46 -21.84
N CYS A 178 3.52 14.46 -21.03
CA CYS A 178 3.66 14.59 -19.58
C CYS A 178 5.12 14.61 -19.09
N ALA A 179 6.12 14.85 -19.93
CA ALA A 179 7.53 14.92 -19.50
C ALA A 179 7.78 15.90 -18.33
N LYS A 180 7.00 16.99 -18.24
CA LYS A 180 7.08 17.96 -17.12
C LYS A 180 6.61 17.41 -15.77
N ALA A 181 5.93 16.28 -15.77
CA ALA A 181 5.47 15.57 -14.58
C ALA A 181 6.50 14.55 -14.07
N MET A 182 7.72 14.55 -14.62
CA MET A 182 8.84 13.78 -14.07
C MET A 182 9.02 14.10 -12.59
N PRO A 183 8.92 13.12 -11.68
CA PRO A 183 9.13 13.36 -10.25
C PRO A 183 10.57 13.84 -10.00
N GLY A 184 10.73 14.73 -9.02
CA GLY A 184 12.05 14.96 -8.43
C GLY A 184 12.42 13.82 -7.48
N SER A 185 13.71 13.69 -7.15
CA SER A 185 14.26 12.60 -6.31
C SER A 185 13.43 12.29 -5.06
N ASP A 186 13.08 13.30 -4.25
CA ASP A 186 12.33 13.07 -3.01
C ASP A 186 10.93 12.47 -3.26
N LEU A 187 10.28 12.89 -4.36
CA LEU A 187 8.94 12.43 -4.71
C LEU A 187 8.97 11.06 -5.38
N GLU A 188 9.98 10.82 -6.21
CA GLU A 188 10.26 9.52 -6.81
C GLU A 188 10.54 8.47 -5.73
N ASP A 189 11.44 8.75 -4.79
CA ASP A 189 11.72 7.86 -3.66
C ASP A 189 10.46 7.53 -2.86
N ALA A 190 9.61 8.54 -2.61
CA ALA A 190 8.34 8.32 -1.92
C ALA A 190 7.35 7.45 -2.73
N LEU A 191 7.32 7.58 -4.05
CA LEU A 191 6.51 6.74 -4.93
C LEU A 191 7.01 5.30 -4.92
N LEU A 192 8.31 5.09 -5.14
CA LEU A 192 8.90 3.75 -5.20
C LEU A 192 8.78 3.02 -3.87
N LEU A 193 9.07 3.70 -2.75
CA LEU A 193 8.95 3.08 -1.43
C LEU A 193 7.49 2.80 -1.07
N ALA A 194 6.55 3.66 -1.44
CA ALA A 194 5.13 3.35 -1.28
C ALA A 194 4.70 2.15 -2.15
N SER A 195 5.18 2.08 -3.39
CA SER A 195 4.90 0.97 -4.31
C SER A 195 5.46 -0.35 -3.78
N ALA A 196 6.70 -0.36 -3.27
CA ALA A 196 7.35 -1.52 -2.65
C ALA A 196 6.55 -2.11 -1.48
N PHE A 197 5.79 -1.28 -0.76
CA PHE A 197 4.89 -1.75 0.30
C PHE A 197 3.48 -2.15 -0.20
N GLY A 198 3.25 -2.08 -1.51
CA GLY A 198 2.01 -2.48 -2.18
C GLY A 198 0.94 -1.40 -2.26
N ALA A 199 1.27 -0.13 -1.99
CA ALA A 199 0.30 0.97 -1.92
C ALA A 199 -0.64 1.05 -3.13
N PHE A 200 -0.09 0.85 -4.33
CA PHE A 200 -0.76 1.12 -5.59
C PHE A 200 -1.26 -0.12 -6.33
N TRP A 201 -1.07 -1.30 -5.75
CA TRP A 201 -1.46 -2.57 -6.34
C TRP A 201 -2.62 -3.23 -5.57
N PRO A 202 -3.70 -3.70 -6.24
CA PRO A 202 -4.82 -4.31 -5.53
C PRO A 202 -4.45 -5.61 -4.83
N LEU A 203 -4.94 -5.79 -3.60
CA LEU A 203 -4.64 -7.00 -2.81
C LEU A 203 -5.13 -8.27 -3.51
N GLY A 204 -4.23 -9.26 -3.61
CA GLY A 204 -4.54 -10.57 -4.16
C GLY A 204 -4.62 -10.61 -5.68
N GLN A 205 -4.10 -9.59 -6.36
CA GLN A 205 -3.71 -9.65 -7.77
C GLN A 205 -2.24 -10.03 -7.88
N ASP A 206 -1.89 -10.73 -8.95
CA ASP A 206 -0.51 -11.07 -9.27
C ASP A 206 0.06 -9.94 -10.15
N ALA A 207 1.12 -9.27 -9.67
CA ALA A 207 1.83 -8.26 -10.43
C ALA A 207 2.81 -8.93 -11.41
N GLU A 208 2.89 -8.42 -12.63
CA GLU A 208 3.85 -8.87 -13.65
C GLU A 208 5.26 -8.36 -13.36
N HIS A 209 5.36 -7.17 -12.76
CA HIS A 209 6.61 -6.53 -12.39
C HIS A 209 6.73 -6.38 -10.87
N GLU A 210 7.96 -6.33 -10.37
CA GLU A 210 8.24 -6.17 -8.94
C GLU A 210 7.82 -4.77 -8.48
N LEU A 211 6.98 -4.69 -7.44
CA LEU A 211 6.49 -3.42 -6.94
C LEU A 211 7.63 -2.65 -6.28
N GLY A 212 7.79 -1.37 -6.61
CA GLY A 212 8.90 -0.53 -6.14
C GLY A 212 10.14 -0.54 -7.03
N ASP A 213 10.18 -1.40 -8.06
CA ASP A 213 11.22 -1.42 -9.09
C ASP A 213 10.83 -0.60 -10.32
N GLU A 214 9.72 0.15 -10.27
CA GLU A 214 9.30 0.98 -11.39
C GLU A 214 10.34 2.07 -11.68
N GLU A 215 10.60 2.38 -12.96
CA GLU A 215 11.51 3.49 -13.32
C GLU A 215 10.73 4.64 -13.96
N TYR A 216 10.97 5.87 -13.51
CA TYR A 216 10.43 7.08 -14.11
C TYR A 216 11.50 7.75 -14.97
N PHE A 217 11.17 8.03 -16.23
CA PHE A 217 12.05 8.83 -17.10
C PHE A 217 11.26 9.51 -18.21
N THR A 218 11.92 10.38 -18.97
CA THR A 218 11.29 11.08 -20.09
C THR A 218 11.81 10.55 -21.42
N ASP A 219 10.92 10.50 -22.42
CA ASP A 219 11.27 10.26 -23.81
C ASP A 219 10.54 11.31 -24.68
N GLY A 220 11.31 12.25 -25.22
CA GLY A 220 10.74 13.41 -25.89
C GLY A 220 9.85 14.25 -24.95
N ASP A 221 8.58 14.41 -25.33
CA ASP A 221 7.57 15.15 -24.57
C ASP A 221 6.80 14.27 -23.58
N ASP A 222 7.10 12.97 -23.52
CA ASP A 222 6.33 11.98 -22.79
C ASP A 222 7.00 11.58 -21.48
N LEU A 223 6.18 11.24 -20.47
CA LEU A 223 6.65 10.58 -19.25
C LEU A 223 6.51 9.08 -19.45
N ILE A 224 7.57 8.34 -19.14
CA ILE A 224 7.63 6.90 -19.26
C ILE A 224 7.73 6.29 -17.85
N LEU A 225 6.92 5.26 -17.62
CA LEU A 225 7.05 4.37 -16.47
C LEU A 225 7.46 3.00 -17.01
N ALA A 226 8.65 2.53 -16.65
CA ALA A 226 9.09 1.17 -16.99
C ALA A 226 8.81 0.19 -15.85
N ASP A 227 8.69 -1.09 -16.21
CA ASP A 227 8.41 -2.20 -15.29
C ASP A 227 7.23 -1.92 -14.34
N ALA A 228 6.16 -1.37 -14.91
CA ALA A 228 5.07 -0.80 -14.14
C ALA A 228 4.01 -1.85 -13.81
N SER A 229 3.48 -1.83 -12.58
CA SER A 229 2.27 -2.55 -12.19
C SER A 229 1.40 -1.71 -11.25
N PHE A 230 0.33 -1.12 -11.79
CA PHE A 230 -0.55 -0.19 -11.04
C PHE A 230 -2.03 -0.54 -11.20
N GLU A 231 -2.82 -0.33 -10.16
CA GLU A 231 -4.24 -0.05 -10.35
C GLU A 231 -4.40 1.27 -11.11
N ALA A 232 -5.26 1.31 -12.13
CA ALA A 232 -5.46 2.49 -12.96
C ALA A 232 -5.85 3.74 -12.14
N ALA A 233 -6.71 3.56 -11.12
CA ALA A 233 -7.09 4.64 -10.21
C ALA A 233 -5.91 5.16 -9.38
N SER A 234 -4.99 4.26 -8.97
CA SER A 234 -3.77 4.63 -8.25
C SER A 234 -2.83 5.42 -9.15
N LEU A 235 -2.60 4.98 -10.39
CA LEU A 235 -1.76 5.72 -11.34
C LEU A 235 -2.35 7.10 -11.64
N ARG A 236 -3.67 7.23 -11.81
CA ARG A 236 -4.32 8.53 -11.99
C ARG A 236 -4.12 9.46 -10.78
N ALA A 237 -4.16 8.92 -9.56
CA ALA A 237 -3.87 9.69 -8.36
C ALA A 237 -2.40 10.15 -8.28
N ILE A 238 -1.46 9.29 -8.70
CA ILE A 238 -0.03 9.61 -8.82
C ILE A 238 0.17 10.72 -9.86
N LEU A 239 -0.37 10.57 -11.07
CA LEU A 239 -0.22 11.57 -12.14
C LEU A 239 -0.84 12.92 -11.73
N THR A 240 -1.96 12.91 -11.00
CA THR A 240 -2.54 14.14 -10.44
C THR A 240 -1.62 14.78 -9.39
N CYS A 241 -0.98 13.97 -8.53
CA CYS A 241 0.05 14.42 -7.58
C CYS A 241 1.25 15.08 -8.30
N LEU A 242 1.63 14.55 -9.46
CA LEU A 242 2.69 15.08 -10.32
C LEU A 242 2.24 16.29 -11.17
N GLY A 243 1.01 16.79 -10.98
CA GLY A 243 0.50 17.99 -11.63
C GLY A 243 -0.12 17.76 -13.02
N VAL A 244 -0.36 16.51 -13.42
CA VAL A 244 -1.01 16.18 -14.70
C VAL A 244 -2.52 16.40 -14.60
N SER A 245 -3.07 17.28 -15.44
CA SER A 245 -4.52 17.49 -15.55
C SER A 245 -4.91 18.05 -16.92
N PRO A 246 -5.84 17.40 -17.67
CA PRO A 246 -6.47 16.12 -17.36
C PRO A 246 -5.46 14.96 -17.45
N VAL A 247 -5.70 13.87 -16.72
CA VAL A 247 -4.85 12.66 -16.78
C VAL A 247 -5.14 11.90 -18.07
N PRO A 248 -4.17 11.78 -19.01
CA PRO A 248 -4.35 10.99 -20.22
C PRO A 248 -4.41 9.49 -19.90
N GLU A 249 -4.95 8.70 -20.83
CA GLU A 249 -4.81 7.25 -20.74
C GLU A 249 -3.38 6.85 -21.13
N PRO A 250 -2.71 5.98 -20.34
CA PRO A 250 -1.41 5.46 -20.73
C PRO A 250 -1.50 4.68 -22.03
N LEU A 251 -0.50 4.82 -22.88
CA LEU A 251 -0.31 3.95 -24.03
C LEU A 251 0.59 2.80 -23.61
N GLY A 252 0.03 1.59 -23.63
CA GLY A 252 0.80 0.36 -23.47
C GLY A 252 1.50 0.03 -24.78
N LEU A 253 2.83 0.06 -24.78
CA LEU A 253 3.62 -0.49 -25.88
C LEU A 253 3.99 -1.93 -25.50
N GLU A 254 3.08 -2.89 -25.71
CA GLU A 254 3.46 -4.30 -25.59
C GLU A 254 4.31 -4.74 -26.80
N ARG A 255 5.59 -5.03 -26.51
CA ARG A 255 6.61 -5.80 -27.25
C ARG A 255 7.22 -5.21 -28.52
#